data_AF-Q22XR6-F1
#
_entry.id   AF-Q22XR6-F1
#
_cell.length_a   1.000
_cell.length_b   1.000
_cell.length_c   1.000
_cell.angle_alpha   90.00
_cell.angle_beta   90.00
_cell.angle_gamma   90.00
#
_symmetry.space_group_name_H-M   'P 1'
#
loop_
_entity.id
_entity.type
_entity.pdbx_description
1 polymer ?
#
loop_
_entity_poly.entity_id
_entity_poly.type
_entity_poly.pdbx_seq_one_letter_code
_entity_poly.pdbx_strand_id
1 'polypeptide(L)'
;MKRKQNEAGESSDDQSQEIIYKKQELNDKQEEKKVVSSYNNNSKLSNQDQKEENSNFSNGSTDNLSKPPKDKEKNSLASKYTPQQIEQLKLQYLNEKNLKKLVELCQPLTDIYKEYQKLKYKNKIYSINDLVLIQNADDLQNDFIGQLIKIIRIENQGKYITLIQIKWYYKKDDLPQKKFGDDVIECISDNEIFETDHLDITFVDCINGPCKLYNYQEYDQLKSISQNTFFTRAKFDTIKKKLIPPFEKWETGCVCKRPLNPDYLYIQCEKCEKWFHITCINISEKDVDKIDYNCPYCLQNAQNSAKPSQVNKETSNTSPNQQVNDKQKNGEEKDNGQTIKKAQEVTKK
;
A
#
# COMPACT_ATOMS: atom_id res chain seq x y z
N MET A 1 57.95 -25.67 -26.62
CA MET A 1 58.97 -25.36 -25.59
C MET A 1 58.31 -25.39 -24.21
N LYS A 2 58.99 -26.01 -23.25
CA LYS A 2 58.54 -26.35 -21.89
C LYS A 2 58.47 -25.15 -20.93
N ARG A 3 57.59 -25.26 -19.92
CA ARG A 3 57.69 -24.88 -18.47
C ARG A 3 56.24 -24.82 -17.94
N LYS A 4 55.66 -25.73 -17.14
CA LYS A 4 55.96 -26.43 -15.86
C LYS A 4 56.19 -25.52 -14.64
N GLN A 5 55.35 -25.81 -13.61
CA GLN A 5 55.42 -25.53 -12.15
C GLN A 5 54.78 -24.20 -11.68
N ASN A 6 53.91 -24.12 -10.66
CA ASN A 6 53.68 -24.99 -9.48
C ASN A 6 52.20 -25.05 -9.03
N GLU A 7 51.78 -26.23 -8.56
CA GLU A 7 50.59 -26.48 -7.73
C GLU A 7 50.98 -26.35 -6.26
N ALA A 8 50.18 -25.63 -5.47
CA ALA A 8 50.18 -25.70 -4.01
C ALA A 8 48.90 -26.40 -3.58
N GLY A 9 49.04 -27.48 -2.82
CA GLY A 9 47.93 -28.31 -2.36
C GLY A 9 47.08 -27.61 -1.32
N GLU A 10 45.76 -27.58 -1.55
CA GLU A 10 44.75 -27.32 -0.53
C GLU A 10 44.36 -28.65 0.12
N SER A 11 44.29 -28.65 1.45
CA SER A 11 44.03 -29.82 2.28
C SER A 11 42.66 -30.44 1.99
N SER A 12 42.61 -31.78 1.98
CA SER A 12 41.40 -32.59 1.70
C SER A 12 40.22 -32.40 2.66
N ASP A 13 40.40 -31.68 3.76
CA ASP A 13 39.32 -31.42 4.73
C ASP A 13 38.41 -30.24 4.34
N ASP A 14 38.88 -29.30 3.52
CA ASP A 14 38.12 -28.07 3.19
C ASP A 14 37.15 -28.30 2.01
N GLN A 15 37.57 -29.09 1.01
CA GLN A 15 36.68 -29.55 -0.07
C GLN A 15 35.56 -30.47 0.44
N SER A 16 35.80 -31.16 1.55
CA SER A 16 34.82 -32.03 2.20
C SER A 16 33.71 -31.22 2.89
N GLN A 17 34.02 -30.06 3.47
CA GLN A 17 33.02 -29.19 4.10
C GLN A 17 32.20 -28.38 3.09
N GLU A 18 32.80 -27.94 1.98
CA GLU A 18 32.07 -27.22 0.93
C GLU A 18 31.06 -28.12 0.19
N ILE A 19 31.36 -29.42 0.05
CA ILE A 19 30.45 -30.42 -0.53
C ILE A 19 29.31 -30.77 0.45
N ILE A 20 29.54 -30.74 1.76
CA ILE A 20 28.49 -30.94 2.77
C ILE A 20 27.54 -29.73 2.80
N TYR A 21 28.07 -28.50 2.71
CA TYR A 21 27.26 -27.28 2.69
C TYR A 21 26.38 -27.18 1.43
N LYS A 22 26.92 -27.53 0.25
CA LYS A 22 26.14 -27.57 -1.00
C LYS A 22 25.08 -28.69 -1.03
N LYS A 23 25.31 -29.81 -0.33
CA LYS A 23 24.32 -30.89 -0.18
C LYS A 23 23.20 -30.53 0.81
N GLN A 24 23.50 -29.77 1.87
CA GLN A 24 22.47 -29.22 2.76
C GLN A 24 21.61 -28.16 2.05
N GLU A 25 22.21 -27.21 1.30
CA GLU A 25 21.44 -26.22 0.53
C GLU A 25 20.54 -26.84 -0.56
N LEU A 26 20.92 -28.00 -1.12
CA LEU A 26 20.10 -28.72 -2.10
C LEU A 26 18.96 -29.52 -1.46
N ASN A 27 19.16 -30.03 -0.23
CA ASN A 27 18.09 -30.67 0.54
C ASN A 27 17.09 -29.64 1.07
N ASP A 28 17.55 -28.47 1.53
CA ASP A 28 16.69 -27.38 2.02
C ASP A 28 15.81 -26.84 0.88
N LYS A 29 16.34 -26.72 -0.34
CA LYS A 29 15.56 -26.35 -1.56
C LYS A 29 14.56 -27.41 -2.01
N GLN A 30 14.78 -28.69 -1.68
CA GLN A 30 13.83 -29.77 -1.97
C GLN A 30 12.74 -29.90 -0.91
N GLU A 31 13.03 -29.54 0.34
CA GLU A 31 12.05 -29.45 1.42
C GLU A 31 11.17 -28.19 1.29
N GLU A 32 11.72 -27.04 0.85
CA GLU A 32 10.93 -25.84 0.51
C GLU A 32 9.83 -26.13 -0.51
N LYS A 33 10.10 -26.96 -1.53
CA LYS A 33 9.11 -27.36 -2.54
C LYS A 33 7.99 -28.25 -1.99
N LYS A 34 8.20 -28.97 -0.89
CA LYS A 34 7.15 -29.76 -0.22
C LYS A 34 6.34 -28.91 0.78
N VAL A 35 6.99 -27.92 1.41
CA VAL A 35 6.42 -27.03 2.43
C VAL A 35 5.48 -25.97 1.85
N VAL A 36 5.64 -25.55 0.59
CA VAL A 36 4.74 -24.58 -0.07
C VAL A 36 3.31 -25.14 -0.23
N SER A 37 3.14 -26.47 -0.31
CA SER A 37 1.80 -27.07 -0.46
C SER A 37 0.91 -26.95 0.80
N SER A 38 1.49 -26.75 1.99
CA SER A 38 0.73 -26.70 3.26
C SER A 38 0.24 -25.31 3.65
N TYR A 39 0.81 -24.23 3.09
CA TYR A 39 0.33 -22.85 3.32
C TYR A 39 -1.11 -22.65 2.81
N ASN A 40 -1.51 -23.39 1.79
CA ASN A 40 -2.82 -23.30 1.16
C ASN A 40 -3.97 -23.96 1.95
N ASN A 41 -3.68 -24.77 2.97
CA ASN A 41 -4.75 -25.40 3.77
C ASN A 41 -5.21 -24.51 4.93
N ASN A 42 -4.32 -23.72 5.54
CA ASN A 42 -4.70 -22.87 6.68
C ASN A 42 -5.38 -21.55 6.28
N SER A 43 -5.20 -21.06 5.05
CA SER A 43 -5.95 -19.90 4.55
C SER A 43 -7.39 -20.24 4.11
N LYS A 44 -7.70 -21.52 3.88
CA LYS A 44 -9.04 -22.00 3.53
C LYS A 44 -9.88 -22.46 4.73
N LEU A 45 -9.26 -22.81 5.86
CA LEU A 45 -9.94 -23.35 7.04
C LEU A 45 -10.42 -22.30 8.06
N SER A 46 -10.07 -21.01 7.92
CA SER A 46 -10.52 -19.96 8.85
C SER A 46 -11.89 -19.35 8.51
N ASN A 47 -12.68 -19.96 7.61
CA ASN A 47 -13.97 -19.44 7.14
C ASN A 47 -15.20 -20.26 7.58
N GLN A 48 -15.03 -21.21 8.50
CA GLN A 48 -16.14 -21.87 9.18
C GLN A 48 -15.81 -21.87 10.69
N ASP A 49 -16.80 -21.49 11.50
CA ASP A 49 -16.78 -21.43 12.97
C ASP A 49 -16.56 -20.04 13.57
N GLN A 50 -17.62 -19.22 13.48
CA GLN A 50 -18.02 -18.28 14.53
C GLN A 50 -19.51 -17.96 14.36
N LYS A 51 -20.35 -18.90 14.80
CA LYS A 51 -21.76 -18.69 15.14
C LYS A 51 -21.96 -19.17 16.57
N GLU A 52 -22.77 -18.40 17.30
CA GLU A 52 -23.31 -18.66 18.65
C GLU A 52 -22.27 -18.41 19.75
N GLU A 53 -22.51 -17.57 20.76
CA GLU A 53 -23.73 -17.40 21.56
C GLU A 53 -23.95 -15.94 21.98
N ASN A 54 -25.22 -15.52 21.94
CA ASN A 54 -25.74 -14.32 22.58
C ASN A 54 -26.87 -14.78 23.51
N SER A 55 -26.77 -14.51 24.81
CA SER A 55 -27.95 -14.26 25.66
C SER A 55 -27.58 -13.68 27.03
N ASN A 56 -28.13 -12.47 27.30
CA ASN A 56 -28.76 -12.02 28.56
C ASN A 56 -27.83 -11.81 29.80
N PHE A 57 -27.90 -10.72 30.60
CA PHE A 57 -29.04 -9.91 31.04
C PHE A 57 -28.58 -8.59 31.77
N SER A 58 -29.38 -7.53 31.59
CA SER A 58 -29.74 -6.40 32.50
C SER A 58 -28.76 -5.50 33.28
N ASN A 59 -28.85 -4.20 32.95
CA ASN A 59 -29.00 -2.96 33.75
C ASN A 59 -28.62 -2.87 35.24
N GLY A 60 -27.94 -1.76 35.59
CA GLY A 60 -27.97 -1.13 36.92
C GLY A 60 -26.89 -0.06 37.14
N SER A 61 -27.28 1.22 37.15
CA SER A 61 -26.45 2.38 37.53
C SER A 61 -26.39 2.57 39.06
N THR A 62 -25.24 2.97 39.61
CA THR A 62 -25.02 4.19 40.44
C THR A 62 -23.62 4.25 41.10
N ASP A 63 -23.03 5.45 41.02
CA ASP A 63 -22.26 6.23 42.00
C ASP A 63 -20.98 5.72 42.73
N ASN A 64 -19.90 6.46 42.42
CA ASN A 64 -18.97 7.19 43.31
C ASN A 64 -17.86 6.52 44.16
N LEU A 65 -16.66 7.09 43.94
CA LEU A 65 -15.56 7.41 44.87
C LEU A 65 -14.75 6.28 45.53
N SER A 66 -13.52 6.05 45.05
CA SER A 66 -12.27 6.17 45.85
C SER A 66 -10.98 5.95 45.04
N LYS A 67 -9.90 6.61 45.50
CA LYS A 67 -8.54 6.74 44.96
C LYS A 67 -7.75 5.41 44.83
N PRO A 68 -6.60 5.39 44.10
CA PRO A 68 -6.09 4.19 43.44
C PRO A 68 -5.30 3.27 44.37
N PRO A 69 -5.39 1.93 44.22
CA PRO A 69 -4.41 1.03 44.80
C PRO A 69 -3.21 0.87 43.86
N LYS A 70 -2.06 0.90 44.52
CA LYS A 70 -0.68 0.79 44.05
C LYS A 70 -0.41 -0.53 43.30
N ASP A 71 0.48 -0.43 42.32
CA ASP A 71 1.38 -1.44 41.75
C ASP A 71 1.28 -2.87 42.31
N LYS A 72 0.83 -3.79 41.45
CA LYS A 72 0.93 -5.28 41.46
C LYS A 72 -0.14 -5.80 40.47
N GLU A 73 0.07 -6.59 39.43
CA GLU A 73 1.12 -7.50 38.99
C GLU A 73 1.16 -7.49 37.45
N LYS A 74 2.29 -7.13 36.84
CA LYS A 74 2.62 -7.69 35.53
C LYS A 74 3.26 -9.04 35.78
N ASN A 75 2.43 -10.05 36.06
CA ASN A 75 2.89 -11.42 36.15
C ASN A 75 3.29 -11.84 34.73
N SER A 76 4.58 -11.71 34.40
CA SER A 76 5.10 -11.92 33.05
C SER A 76 4.84 -13.36 32.64
N LEU A 77 4.29 -13.64 31.46
CA LEU A 77 4.15 -15.00 30.93
C LEU A 77 5.48 -15.81 30.97
N ALA A 78 6.62 -15.12 31.01
CA ALA A 78 7.95 -15.66 31.21
C ALA A 78 8.17 -16.36 32.57
N SER A 79 7.42 -16.03 33.64
CA SER A 79 7.54 -16.68 34.95
C SER A 79 6.96 -18.09 34.98
N LYS A 80 6.24 -18.50 33.92
CA LYS A 80 5.55 -19.78 33.82
C LYS A 80 6.44 -20.92 33.35
N TYR A 81 7.57 -20.63 32.69
CA TYR A 81 8.37 -21.64 31.99
C TYR A 81 9.81 -21.66 32.47
N THR A 82 10.38 -22.84 32.60
CA THR A 82 11.83 -23.00 32.82
C THR A 82 12.61 -22.62 31.55
N PRO A 83 13.91 -22.29 31.64
CA PRO A 83 14.74 -22.02 30.47
C PRO A 83 14.71 -23.15 29.42
N GLN A 84 14.70 -24.41 29.86
CA GLN A 84 14.62 -25.58 28.99
C GLN A 84 13.28 -25.65 28.23
N GLN A 85 12.17 -25.31 28.91
CA GLN A 85 10.85 -25.25 28.28
C GLN A 85 10.77 -24.11 27.26
N ILE A 86 11.39 -22.96 27.55
CA ILE A 86 11.45 -21.84 26.60
C ILE A 86 12.17 -22.26 25.32
N GLU A 87 13.33 -22.94 25.41
CA GLU A 87 14.04 -23.45 24.23
C GLU A 87 13.21 -24.44 23.41
N GLN A 88 12.52 -25.37 24.08
CA GLN A 88 11.65 -26.33 23.39
C GLN A 88 10.49 -25.64 22.67
N LEU A 89 9.85 -24.67 23.31
CA LEU A 89 8.77 -23.89 22.71
C LEU A 89 9.26 -23.01 21.54
N LYS A 90 10.46 -22.41 21.64
CA LYS A 90 11.06 -21.66 20.53
C LYS A 90 11.22 -22.56 19.30
N LEU A 91 11.82 -23.74 19.46
CA LEU A 91 11.98 -24.71 18.37
C LEU A 91 10.64 -25.15 17.79
N GLN A 92 9.66 -25.45 18.64
CA GLN A 92 8.31 -25.81 18.21
C GLN A 92 7.68 -24.70 17.35
N TYR A 93 7.66 -23.46 17.85
CA TYR A 93 7.03 -22.35 17.13
C TYR A 93 7.77 -21.99 15.84
N LEU A 94 9.08 -22.17 15.76
CA LEU A 94 9.83 -22.01 14.52
C LEU A 94 9.45 -23.08 13.50
N ASN A 95 9.38 -24.35 13.91
CA ASN A 95 8.99 -25.47 13.04
C ASN A 95 7.55 -25.33 12.53
N GLU A 96 6.64 -24.88 13.39
CA GLU A 96 5.24 -24.58 13.06
C GLU A 96 5.07 -23.25 12.30
N LYS A 97 6.16 -22.47 12.15
CA LYS A 97 6.16 -21.11 11.60
C LYS A 97 5.19 -20.16 12.32
N ASN A 98 4.95 -20.38 13.61
CA ASN A 98 4.12 -19.55 14.47
C ASN A 98 4.93 -18.39 15.08
N LEU A 99 5.34 -17.46 14.24
CA LEU A 99 6.21 -16.34 14.62
C LEU A 99 5.55 -15.42 15.65
N LYS A 100 4.22 -15.30 15.63
CA LYS A 100 3.47 -14.54 16.63
C LYS A 100 3.65 -15.11 18.04
N LYS A 101 3.43 -16.41 18.23
CA LYS A 101 3.66 -17.06 19.53
C LYS A 101 5.12 -17.02 19.96
N LEU A 102 6.05 -17.16 19.00
CA LEU A 102 7.49 -17.02 19.29
C LEU A 102 7.82 -15.63 19.86
N VAL A 103 7.32 -14.57 19.23
CA VAL A 103 7.52 -13.20 19.70
C VAL A 103 6.85 -12.99 21.05
N GLU A 104 5.59 -13.42 21.23
CA GLU A 104 4.87 -13.31 22.51
C GLU A 104 5.59 -14.04 23.67
N LEU A 105 6.16 -15.21 23.40
CA LEU A 105 6.96 -15.98 24.37
C LEU A 105 8.23 -15.23 24.77
N CYS A 106 8.94 -14.65 23.80
CA CYS A 106 10.27 -14.07 24.02
C CYS A 106 10.24 -12.61 24.46
N GLN A 107 9.19 -11.85 24.11
CA GLN A 107 9.09 -10.40 24.35
C GLN A 107 9.36 -9.99 25.81
N PRO A 108 8.92 -10.73 26.85
CA PRO A 108 9.22 -10.37 28.23
C PRO A 108 10.67 -10.65 28.66
N LEU A 109 11.45 -11.40 27.87
CA LEU A 109 12.78 -11.91 28.22
C LEU A 109 13.88 -11.03 27.62
N THR A 110 14.23 -9.93 28.30
CA THR A 110 15.13 -8.87 27.78
C THR A 110 16.55 -9.31 27.42
N ASP A 111 17.02 -10.44 27.96
CA ASP A 111 18.35 -10.97 27.65
C ASP A 111 18.41 -11.57 26.24
N ILE A 112 17.29 -12.15 25.78
CA ILE A 112 17.19 -12.82 24.48
C ILE A 112 16.40 -12.01 23.46
N TYR A 113 15.51 -11.11 23.89
CA TYR A 113 14.65 -10.30 23.03
C TYR A 113 15.11 -8.84 23.01
N LYS A 114 15.33 -8.30 21.80
CA LYS A 114 15.65 -6.88 21.59
C LYS A 114 14.89 -6.30 20.42
N GLU A 115 14.48 -5.04 20.54
CA GLU A 115 13.90 -4.26 19.46
C GLU A 115 14.88 -3.22 18.92
N TYR A 116 14.80 -2.94 17.63
CA TYR A 116 15.68 -2.00 16.93
C TYR A 116 14.86 -0.97 16.14
N GLN A 117 15.45 0.21 15.97
CA GLN A 117 14.86 1.29 15.15
C GLN A 117 15.25 1.17 13.68
N LYS A 118 16.40 0.52 13.40
CA LYS A 118 16.96 0.34 12.07
C LYS A 118 17.63 -1.03 11.94
N LEU A 119 17.62 -1.58 10.74
CA LEU A 119 18.38 -2.79 10.39
C LEU A 119 19.10 -2.60 9.06
N LYS A 120 20.27 -3.24 8.92
CA LYS A 120 20.97 -3.33 7.63
C LYS A 120 20.73 -4.72 7.04
N TYR A 121 20.14 -4.78 5.85
CA TYR A 121 19.87 -6.02 5.13
C TYR A 121 20.11 -5.83 3.64
N LYS A 122 20.76 -6.80 2.97
CA LYS A 122 21.18 -6.73 1.55
C LYS A 122 21.82 -5.37 1.18
N ASN A 123 22.77 -4.91 1.99
CA ASN A 123 23.47 -3.61 1.86
C ASN A 123 22.59 -2.35 1.92
N LYS A 124 21.34 -2.47 2.38
CA LYS A 124 20.43 -1.35 2.56
C LYS A 124 20.03 -1.19 4.03
N ILE A 125 19.82 0.05 4.45
CA ILE A 125 19.34 0.37 5.79
C ILE A 125 17.83 0.59 5.70
N TYR A 126 17.09 -0.13 6.52
CA TYR A 126 15.64 0.04 6.70
C TYR A 126 15.38 0.56 8.11
N SER A 127 14.44 1.48 8.24
CA SER A 127 13.98 2.06 9.50
C SER A 127 12.52 1.73 9.71
N ILE A 128 12.05 1.79 10.96
CA ILE A 128 10.62 1.73 11.23
C ILE A 128 9.88 2.81 10.42
N ASN A 129 8.67 2.47 9.99
CA ASN A 129 7.79 3.18 9.06
C ASN A 129 8.20 3.21 7.59
N ASP A 130 9.37 2.66 7.22
CA ASP A 130 9.72 2.46 5.81
C ASP A 130 8.71 1.50 5.14
N LEU A 131 8.33 1.81 3.90
CA LEU A 131 7.59 0.89 3.06
C LEU A 131 8.55 -0.01 2.28
N VAL A 132 8.25 -1.30 2.29
CA VAL A 132 9.06 -2.35 1.69
C VAL A 132 8.21 -3.28 0.85
N LEU A 133 8.84 -3.81 -0.19
CA LEU A 133 8.36 -4.96 -0.95
C LEU A 133 8.69 -6.23 -0.16
N ILE A 134 7.67 -7.06 0.07
CA ILE A 134 7.79 -8.36 0.69
C ILE A 134 7.51 -9.42 -0.37
N GLN A 135 8.43 -10.38 -0.48
CA GLN A 135 8.35 -11.45 -1.45
C GLN A 135 7.02 -12.20 -1.34
N ASN A 136 6.36 -12.38 -2.48
CA ASN A 136 5.23 -13.27 -2.62
C ASN A 136 5.72 -14.64 -3.13
N ALA A 137 5.52 -15.68 -2.32
CA ALA A 137 6.00 -17.03 -2.64
C ALA A 137 5.19 -17.70 -3.76
N ASP A 138 3.91 -17.32 -3.91
CA ASP A 138 3.02 -17.89 -4.92
C ASP A 138 3.14 -17.16 -6.27
N ASP A 139 3.58 -15.90 -6.24
CA ASP A 139 3.79 -15.08 -7.42
C ASP A 139 5.02 -14.17 -7.28
N LEU A 140 6.16 -14.64 -7.79
CA LEU A 140 7.45 -13.96 -7.72
C LEU A 140 7.51 -12.64 -8.50
N GLN A 141 6.50 -12.33 -9.33
CA GLN A 141 6.42 -11.06 -10.04
C GLN A 141 5.60 -10.02 -9.27
N ASN A 142 4.81 -10.46 -8.28
CA ASN A 142 3.84 -9.64 -7.58
C ASN A 142 4.11 -9.63 -6.07
N ASP A 143 5.16 -8.90 -5.71
CA ASP A 143 5.49 -8.63 -4.30
C ASP A 143 4.32 -7.96 -3.56
N PHE A 144 4.16 -8.33 -2.30
CA PHE A 144 3.29 -7.62 -1.35
C PHE A 144 3.96 -6.32 -0.90
N ILE A 145 3.16 -5.37 -0.41
CA ILE A 145 3.66 -4.11 0.14
C ILE A 145 3.38 -4.06 1.63
N GLY A 146 4.40 -3.77 2.41
CA GLY A 146 4.33 -3.69 3.85
C GLY A 146 5.01 -2.44 4.40
N GLN A 147 4.44 -1.84 5.44
CA GLN A 147 5.13 -0.86 6.27
C GLN A 147 5.80 -1.55 7.45
N LEU A 148 7.08 -1.29 7.66
CA LEU A 148 7.85 -1.85 8.78
C LEU A 148 7.41 -1.22 10.10
N ILE A 149 6.80 -1.97 11.01
CA ILE A 149 6.32 -1.47 12.30
C ILE A 149 7.30 -1.76 13.43
N LYS A 150 7.90 -2.96 13.44
CA LYS A 150 8.91 -3.35 14.44
C LYS A 150 10.02 -4.19 13.84
N ILE A 151 11.20 -4.09 14.43
CA ILE A 151 12.36 -4.91 14.12
C ILE A 151 12.75 -5.64 15.40
N ILE A 152 12.75 -6.96 15.34
CA ILE A 152 12.87 -7.83 16.52
C ILE A 152 14.07 -8.75 16.32
N ARG A 153 14.91 -8.86 17.35
CA ARG A 153 15.96 -9.87 17.43
C ARG A 153 15.67 -10.81 18.58
N ILE A 154 15.67 -12.10 18.30
CA ILE A 154 15.52 -13.17 19.30
C ILE A 154 16.80 -14.02 19.29
N GLU A 155 17.39 -14.24 20.46
CA GLU A 155 18.47 -15.22 20.65
C GLU A 155 17.89 -16.64 20.68
N ASN A 156 18.54 -17.54 19.96
CA ASN A 156 18.16 -18.94 19.83
C ASN A 156 19.42 -19.80 19.68
N GLN A 157 19.78 -20.52 20.74
CA GLN A 157 20.91 -21.46 20.77
C GLN A 157 22.25 -20.85 20.29
N GLY A 158 22.56 -19.65 20.78
CA GLY A 158 23.77 -18.90 20.42
C GLY A 158 23.70 -18.19 19.08
N LYS A 159 22.61 -18.34 18.32
CA LYS A 159 22.35 -17.62 17.07
C LYS A 159 21.27 -16.56 17.26
N TYR A 160 21.13 -15.67 16.28
CA TYR A 160 20.09 -14.63 16.29
C TYR A 160 19.12 -14.81 15.14
N ILE A 161 17.83 -14.76 15.46
CA ILE A 161 16.73 -14.70 14.53
C ILE A 161 16.28 -13.25 14.45
N THR A 162 16.19 -12.72 13.23
CA THR A 162 15.71 -11.36 12.99
C THR A 162 14.34 -11.41 12.32
N LEU A 163 13.34 -10.90 13.03
CA LEU A 163 11.96 -10.81 12.59
C LEU A 163 11.56 -9.36 12.40
N ILE A 164 10.54 -9.16 11.57
CA ILE A 164 9.93 -7.86 11.33
C ILE A 164 8.42 -7.98 11.53
N GLN A 165 7.83 -6.98 12.18
CA GLN A 165 6.38 -6.81 12.19
C GLN A 165 6.00 -5.85 11.06
N ILE A 166 5.10 -6.27 10.19
CA ILE A 166 4.67 -5.54 9.00
C ILE A 166 3.20 -5.16 9.14
N LYS A 167 2.84 -3.96 8.69
CA LYS A 167 1.46 -3.55 8.42
C LYS A 167 1.24 -3.58 6.91
N TRP A 168 0.30 -4.41 6.46
CA TRP A 168 0.09 -4.66 5.04
C TRP A 168 -0.63 -3.52 4.35
N TYR A 169 -0.25 -3.30 3.08
CA TYR A 169 -0.97 -2.48 2.12
C TYR A 169 -1.56 -3.39 1.06
N TYR A 170 -2.84 -3.21 0.76
CA TYR A 170 -3.57 -4.04 -0.21
C TYR A 170 -3.56 -3.37 -1.57
N LYS A 171 -3.32 -4.15 -2.62
CA LYS A 171 -3.50 -3.75 -4.01
C LYS A 171 -4.95 -3.91 -4.43
N LYS A 172 -5.28 -3.45 -5.64
CA LYS A 172 -6.60 -3.66 -6.26
C LYS A 172 -7.04 -5.13 -6.21
N ASP A 173 -6.13 -6.08 -6.45
CA ASP A 173 -6.44 -7.51 -6.56
C ASP A 173 -6.73 -8.15 -5.20
N ASP A 174 -6.23 -7.56 -4.11
CA ASP A 174 -6.46 -7.99 -2.74
C ASP A 174 -7.84 -7.54 -2.20
N LEU A 175 -8.52 -6.64 -2.90
CA LEU A 175 -9.83 -6.14 -2.51
C LEU A 175 -10.94 -7.17 -2.82
N PRO A 176 -12.02 -7.21 -2.01
CA PRO A 176 -13.15 -8.10 -2.26
C PRO A 176 -13.95 -7.68 -3.50
N GLN A 177 -13.53 -8.17 -4.68
CA GLN A 177 -14.06 -7.79 -6.01
C GLN A 177 -15.60 -7.83 -6.06
N LYS A 178 -16.20 -8.93 -5.58
CA LYS A 178 -17.66 -9.13 -5.56
C LYS A 178 -18.43 -8.05 -4.78
N LYS A 179 -17.77 -7.34 -3.87
CA LYS A 179 -18.39 -6.29 -3.05
C LYS A 179 -18.32 -4.91 -3.71
N PHE A 180 -17.20 -4.60 -4.38
CA PHE A 180 -16.99 -3.29 -4.99
C PHE A 180 -17.61 -3.19 -6.38
N GLY A 181 -17.72 -4.32 -7.10
CA GLY A 181 -18.21 -4.34 -8.48
C GLY A 181 -17.20 -3.76 -9.47
N ASP A 182 -17.33 -4.15 -10.73
CA ASP A 182 -16.34 -3.85 -11.77
C ASP A 182 -16.14 -2.35 -11.96
N ASP A 183 -17.23 -1.57 -11.89
CA ASP A 183 -17.23 -0.11 -12.01
C ASP A 183 -16.27 0.62 -11.05
N VAL A 184 -16.19 0.15 -9.81
CA VAL A 184 -15.31 0.74 -8.79
C VAL A 184 -13.88 0.27 -9.01
N ILE A 185 -13.71 -1.02 -9.31
CA ILE A 185 -12.39 -1.64 -9.49
C ILE A 185 -11.68 -1.05 -10.71
N GLU A 186 -12.39 -0.80 -11.81
CA GLU A 186 -11.86 -0.12 -13.00
C GLU A 186 -11.33 1.29 -12.71
N CYS A 187 -11.78 1.92 -11.63
CA CYS A 187 -11.34 3.26 -11.24
C CYS A 187 -10.11 3.25 -10.31
N ILE A 188 -9.64 2.07 -9.89
CA ILE A 188 -8.46 1.88 -9.06
C ILE A 188 -7.28 1.51 -9.96
N SER A 189 -6.16 2.22 -9.80
CA SER A 189 -4.95 1.98 -10.60
C SER A 189 -4.21 0.72 -10.13
N ASP A 190 -3.44 0.13 -11.04
CA ASP A 190 -2.50 -0.96 -10.77
C ASP A 190 -1.40 -0.56 -9.78
N ASN A 191 -1.05 0.73 -9.74
CA ASN A 191 -0.06 1.30 -8.82
C ASN A 191 -0.72 1.90 -7.56
N GLU A 192 -2.02 1.73 -7.35
CA GLU A 192 -2.70 2.20 -6.16
C GLU A 192 -2.70 1.14 -5.06
N ILE A 193 -2.27 1.54 -3.86
CA ILE A 193 -2.24 0.67 -2.69
C ILE A 193 -2.98 1.31 -1.50
N PHE A 194 -3.55 0.47 -0.66
CA PHE A 194 -4.40 0.90 0.45
C PHE A 194 -3.82 0.44 1.78
N GLU A 195 -3.51 1.39 2.67
CA GLU A 195 -3.09 1.07 4.03
C GLU A 195 -4.20 0.29 4.74
N THR A 196 -3.83 -0.79 5.44
CA THR A 196 -4.77 -1.61 6.21
C THR A 196 -4.42 -1.64 7.70
N ASP A 197 -5.29 -2.25 8.50
CA ASP A 197 -5.06 -2.63 9.90
C ASP A 197 -4.48 -4.05 10.06
N HIS A 198 -4.17 -4.73 8.96
CA HIS A 198 -3.63 -6.09 8.98
C HIS A 198 -2.13 -6.07 9.35
N LEU A 199 -1.83 -6.58 10.55
CA LEU A 199 -0.47 -6.76 11.04
C LEU A 199 -0.06 -8.23 10.97
N ASP A 200 1.18 -8.48 10.54
CA ASP A 200 1.78 -9.81 10.56
C ASP A 200 3.27 -9.75 10.96
N ILE A 201 3.83 -10.90 11.32
CA ILE A 201 5.25 -11.06 11.64
C ILE A 201 5.88 -12.01 10.64
N THR A 202 6.98 -11.58 10.03
CA THR A 202 7.73 -12.39 9.08
C THR A 202 9.23 -12.29 9.34
N PHE A 203 10.01 -13.09 8.63
CA PHE A 203 11.46 -13.02 8.65
C PHE A 203 11.95 -11.82 7.82
N VAL A 204 13.11 -11.30 8.20
CA VAL A 204 13.74 -10.17 7.48
C VAL A 204 14.13 -10.53 6.05
N ASP A 205 14.31 -11.82 5.76
CA ASP A 205 14.82 -12.30 4.48
C ASP A 205 13.84 -12.07 3.32
N CYS A 206 12.54 -12.06 3.62
CA CYS A 206 11.45 -11.78 2.68
C CYS A 206 11.45 -10.35 2.12
N ILE A 207 12.28 -9.43 2.63
CA ILE A 207 12.38 -8.07 2.06
C ILE A 207 13.09 -8.13 0.69
N ASN A 208 12.39 -7.68 -0.35
CA ASN A 208 12.94 -7.56 -1.71
C ASN A 208 13.53 -6.17 -1.98
N GLY A 209 13.04 -5.13 -1.31
CA GLY A 209 13.57 -3.77 -1.43
C GLY A 209 12.61 -2.73 -0.86
N PRO A 210 12.94 -1.43 -0.90
CA PRO A 210 11.98 -0.40 -0.54
C PRO A 210 11.04 -0.10 -1.71
N CYS A 211 9.93 0.56 -1.39
CA CYS A 211 9.09 1.23 -2.36
C CYS A 211 8.75 2.65 -1.93
N LYS A 212 8.20 3.43 -2.85
CA LYS A 212 7.76 4.81 -2.63
C LYS A 212 6.25 4.87 -2.64
N LEU A 213 5.68 5.65 -1.73
CA LEU A 213 4.25 5.92 -1.67
C LEU A 213 4.03 7.42 -1.72
N TYR A 214 3.16 7.84 -2.64
CA TYR A 214 2.76 9.23 -2.82
C TYR A 214 1.27 9.39 -2.51
N ASN A 215 0.84 10.61 -2.22
CA ASN A 215 -0.57 10.93 -2.38
C ASN A 215 -0.91 11.11 -3.87
N TYR A 216 -2.20 11.10 -4.22
CA TYR A 216 -2.62 11.20 -5.61
C TYR A 216 -2.11 12.45 -6.34
N GLN A 217 -2.13 13.62 -5.70
CA GLN A 217 -1.71 14.87 -6.32
C GLN A 217 -0.21 14.87 -6.63
N GLU A 218 0.60 14.35 -5.72
CA GLU A 218 2.05 14.21 -5.93
C GLU A 218 2.36 13.19 -7.04
N TYR A 219 1.66 12.06 -7.04
CA TYR A 219 1.85 11.00 -8.03
C TYR A 219 1.46 11.46 -9.44
N ASP A 220 0.36 12.19 -9.55
CA ASP A 220 -0.14 12.77 -10.81
C ASP A 220 0.82 13.82 -11.42
N GLN A 221 1.69 14.42 -10.60
CA GLN A 221 2.71 15.37 -11.04
C GLN A 221 4.06 14.71 -11.41
N LEU A 222 4.22 13.40 -11.25
CA LEU A 222 5.47 12.72 -11.56
C LEU A 222 5.71 12.67 -13.08
N LYS A 223 6.89 13.14 -13.50
CA LYS A 223 7.32 13.08 -14.92
C LYS A 223 7.62 11.66 -15.41
N SER A 224 7.95 10.75 -14.48
CA SER A 224 8.28 9.36 -14.79
C SER A 224 8.03 8.49 -13.56
N ILE A 225 7.45 7.30 -13.76
CA ILE A 225 7.13 6.36 -12.69
C ILE A 225 8.08 5.16 -12.78
N SER A 226 8.77 4.90 -11.67
CA SER A 226 9.62 3.72 -11.52
C SER A 226 8.80 2.54 -10.97
N GLN A 227 9.23 1.30 -11.25
CA GLN A 227 8.49 0.07 -10.92
C GLN A 227 8.02 -0.05 -9.46
N ASN A 228 8.76 0.51 -8.49
CA ASN A 228 8.44 0.41 -7.06
C ASN A 228 7.81 1.71 -6.53
N THR A 229 7.03 2.40 -7.35
CA THR A 229 6.37 3.66 -7.02
C THR A 229 4.87 3.48 -7.05
N PHE A 230 4.25 3.74 -5.92
CA PHE A 230 2.83 3.59 -5.69
C PHE A 230 2.23 4.91 -5.23
N PHE A 231 0.90 4.99 -5.26
CA PHE A 231 0.16 6.07 -4.65
C PHE A 231 -1.05 5.55 -3.87
N THR A 232 -1.69 6.46 -3.15
CA THR A 232 -2.93 6.14 -2.46
C THR A 232 -3.89 7.34 -2.42
N ARG A 233 -5.18 7.05 -2.60
CA ARG A 233 -6.28 8.00 -2.30
C ARG A 233 -7.04 7.64 -1.03
N ALA A 234 -6.85 6.42 -0.50
CA ALA A 234 -7.65 5.91 0.60
C ALA A 234 -6.92 4.86 1.43
N LYS A 235 -7.47 4.57 2.60
CA LYS A 235 -7.17 3.39 3.40
C LYS A 235 -8.23 2.33 3.16
N PHE A 236 -7.94 1.09 3.51
CA PHE A 236 -8.91 -0.01 3.48
C PHE A 236 -9.14 -0.55 4.90
N ASP A 237 -10.37 -0.41 5.40
CA ASP A 237 -10.82 -1.00 6.66
C ASP A 237 -11.11 -2.49 6.42
N THR A 238 -10.25 -3.39 6.93
CA THR A 238 -10.35 -4.82 6.62
C THR A 238 -11.52 -5.50 7.34
N ILE A 239 -12.06 -4.90 8.40
CA ILE A 239 -13.21 -5.44 9.14
C ILE A 239 -14.49 -5.07 8.41
N LYS A 240 -14.67 -3.77 8.11
CA LYS A 240 -15.87 -3.27 7.41
C LYS A 240 -15.83 -3.56 5.92
N LYS A 241 -14.64 -3.91 5.39
CA LYS A 241 -14.36 -4.08 3.96
C LYS A 241 -14.80 -2.82 3.19
N LYS A 242 -14.25 -1.67 3.56
CA LYS A 242 -14.60 -0.34 2.99
C LYS A 242 -13.36 0.51 2.76
N LEU A 243 -13.39 1.32 1.70
CA LEU A 243 -12.40 2.36 1.44
C LEU A 243 -12.70 3.62 2.28
N ILE A 244 -11.64 4.29 2.74
CA ILE A 244 -11.70 5.49 3.57
C ILE A 244 -10.71 6.55 3.03
N PRO A 245 -11.18 7.69 2.48
CA PRO A 245 -12.58 8.05 2.27
C PRO A 245 -13.28 7.10 1.29
N PRO A 246 -14.61 6.98 1.37
CA PRO A 246 -15.37 6.15 0.44
C PRO A 246 -15.29 6.70 -0.98
N PHE A 247 -15.52 5.82 -1.95
CA PHE A 247 -15.33 6.04 -3.38
C PHE A 247 -16.06 7.28 -3.92
N GLU A 248 -17.26 7.57 -3.42
CA GLU A 248 -18.09 8.69 -3.86
C GLU A 248 -17.49 10.06 -3.49
N LYS A 249 -16.51 10.09 -2.59
CA LYS A 249 -15.80 11.31 -2.21
C LYS A 249 -14.52 11.55 -3.02
N TRP A 250 -14.14 10.61 -3.88
CA TRP A 250 -12.94 10.78 -4.69
C TRP A 250 -13.22 11.78 -5.81
N GLU A 251 -12.16 12.45 -6.26
CA GLU A 251 -12.28 13.50 -7.28
C GLU A 251 -12.77 12.93 -8.61
N THR A 252 -13.76 13.61 -9.21
CA THR A 252 -14.35 13.24 -10.50
C THR A 252 -14.26 14.42 -11.46
N GLY A 253 -13.99 14.14 -12.73
CA GLY A 253 -13.92 15.17 -13.78
C GLY A 253 -14.85 14.91 -14.96
N CYS A 254 -14.99 13.64 -15.35
CA CYS A 254 -15.60 13.23 -16.60
C CYS A 254 -17.14 13.22 -16.55
N VAL A 255 -17.80 13.19 -17.72
CA VAL A 255 -19.27 13.05 -17.86
C VAL A 255 -19.83 11.79 -17.20
N CYS A 256 -19.03 10.72 -17.09
CA CYS A 256 -19.41 9.49 -16.40
C CYS A 256 -19.47 9.62 -14.87
N LYS A 257 -18.95 10.73 -14.31
CA LYS A 257 -18.88 11.01 -12.87
C LYS A 257 -18.18 9.92 -12.04
N ARG A 258 -17.31 9.13 -12.69
CA ARG A 258 -16.42 8.18 -12.02
C ARG A 258 -15.11 8.87 -11.62
N PRO A 259 -14.46 8.44 -10.53
CA PRO A 259 -13.12 8.89 -10.17
C PRO A 259 -12.10 8.61 -11.27
N LEU A 260 -11.08 9.46 -11.34
CA LEU A 260 -10.03 9.34 -12.36
C LEU A 260 -9.07 8.19 -12.02
N ASN A 261 -8.75 7.33 -12.98
CA ASN A 261 -7.72 6.31 -12.86
C ASN A 261 -6.50 6.73 -13.71
N PRO A 262 -5.32 7.00 -13.10
CA PRO A 262 -4.09 7.39 -13.81
C PRO A 262 -3.61 6.45 -14.92
N ASP A 263 -4.13 5.22 -14.96
CA ASP A 263 -3.79 4.23 -15.98
C ASP A 263 -4.50 4.51 -17.31
N TYR A 264 -5.49 5.42 -17.34
CA TYR A 264 -6.22 5.78 -18.55
C TYR A 264 -5.76 7.11 -19.15
N LEU A 265 -6.08 7.29 -20.44
CA LEU A 265 -5.81 8.49 -21.21
C LEU A 265 -6.96 9.50 -21.07
N TYR A 266 -6.62 10.75 -20.76
CA TYR A 266 -7.59 11.83 -20.56
C TYR A 266 -7.25 13.06 -21.40
N ILE A 267 -8.29 13.82 -21.74
CA ILE A 267 -8.17 15.17 -22.29
C ILE A 267 -8.76 16.20 -21.33
N GLN A 268 -8.11 17.35 -21.23
CA GLN A 268 -8.57 18.46 -20.41
C GLN A 268 -9.50 19.37 -21.22
N CYS A 269 -10.54 19.92 -20.57
CA CYS A 269 -11.37 20.95 -21.18
C CYS A 269 -10.71 22.33 -21.04
N GLU A 270 -10.56 23.06 -22.15
CA GLU A 270 -9.96 24.41 -22.19
C GLU A 270 -10.70 25.46 -21.35
N LYS A 271 -11.98 25.23 -21.05
CA LYS A 271 -12.82 26.20 -20.33
C LYS A 271 -12.97 25.93 -18.84
N CYS A 272 -13.05 24.66 -18.45
CA CYS A 272 -13.31 24.31 -17.05
C CYS A 272 -12.21 23.49 -16.41
N GLU A 273 -11.14 23.20 -17.15
CA GLU A 273 -9.93 22.51 -16.70
C GLU A 273 -10.17 21.09 -16.13
N LYS A 274 -11.38 20.55 -16.30
CA LYS A 274 -11.74 19.17 -15.90
C LYS A 274 -11.26 18.14 -16.92
N TRP A 275 -10.98 16.94 -16.42
CA TRP A 275 -10.47 15.80 -17.18
C TRP A 275 -11.58 14.86 -17.64
N PHE A 276 -11.50 14.42 -18.91
CA PHE A 276 -12.50 13.54 -19.53
C PHE A 276 -11.81 12.33 -20.15
N HIS A 277 -12.36 11.13 -19.90
CA HIS A 277 -11.96 9.93 -20.63
C HIS A 277 -12.25 10.18 -22.11
N ILE A 278 -11.26 9.95 -22.97
CA ILE A 278 -11.42 10.11 -24.42
C ILE A 278 -12.54 9.20 -24.98
N THR A 279 -12.75 8.03 -24.37
CA THR A 279 -13.80 7.09 -24.74
C THR A 279 -15.20 7.61 -24.39
N CYS A 280 -15.38 8.29 -23.26
CA CYS A 280 -16.68 8.86 -22.87
C CYS A 280 -17.17 9.97 -23.81
N ILE A 281 -16.28 10.53 -24.63
CA ILE A 281 -16.54 11.65 -25.53
C ILE A 281 -16.24 11.30 -26.99
N ASN A 282 -16.02 10.02 -27.29
CA ASN A 282 -15.76 9.45 -28.61
C ASN A 282 -14.59 10.09 -29.37
N ILE A 283 -13.50 10.40 -28.66
CA ILE A 283 -12.23 10.85 -29.24
C ILE A 283 -11.29 9.67 -29.35
N SER A 284 -10.63 9.53 -30.51
CA SER A 284 -9.62 8.49 -30.71
C SER A 284 -8.30 8.87 -30.06
N GLU A 285 -7.53 7.89 -29.58
CA GLU A 285 -6.19 8.12 -29.00
C GLU A 285 -5.24 8.86 -29.97
N LYS A 286 -5.43 8.68 -31.29
CA LYS A 286 -4.59 9.31 -32.32
C LYS A 286 -4.89 10.79 -32.54
N ASP A 287 -6.04 11.24 -32.08
CA ASP A 287 -6.54 12.60 -32.29
C ASP A 287 -6.51 13.42 -31.02
N VAL A 288 -6.32 12.80 -29.85
CA VAL A 288 -6.26 13.51 -28.55
C VAL A 288 -5.20 14.61 -28.54
N ASP A 289 -4.04 14.35 -29.16
CA ASP A 289 -2.90 15.27 -29.28
C ASP A 289 -3.12 16.38 -30.33
N LYS A 290 -4.26 16.41 -31.03
CA LYS A 290 -4.50 17.30 -32.19
C LYS A 290 -5.72 18.21 -32.04
N ILE A 291 -6.45 18.11 -30.94
CA ILE A 291 -7.72 18.82 -30.77
C ILE A 291 -7.72 19.66 -29.50
N ASP A 292 -8.26 20.87 -29.62
CA ASP A 292 -8.60 21.69 -28.45
C ASP A 292 -10.03 21.31 -28.03
N TYR A 293 -10.16 20.74 -26.84
CA TYR A 293 -11.42 20.16 -26.40
C TYR A 293 -12.20 21.11 -25.48
N ASN A 294 -13.47 21.32 -25.83
CA ASN A 294 -14.46 22.01 -25.00
C ASN A 294 -15.57 21.03 -24.62
N CYS A 295 -15.79 20.81 -23.33
CA CYS A 295 -16.77 19.83 -22.88
C CYS A 295 -18.22 20.25 -23.20
N PRO A 296 -19.16 19.29 -23.32
CA PRO A 296 -20.56 19.57 -23.63
C PRO A 296 -21.21 20.60 -22.71
N TYR A 297 -20.88 20.58 -21.42
CA TYR A 297 -21.38 21.54 -20.44
C TYR A 297 -20.94 22.99 -20.75
N CYS A 298 -19.67 23.17 -21.11
CA CYS A 298 -19.13 24.49 -21.46
C CYS A 298 -19.64 25.00 -22.81
N LEU A 299 -19.88 24.10 -23.77
CA LEU A 299 -20.50 24.45 -25.04
C LEU A 299 -21.96 24.89 -24.85
N GLN A 300 -22.72 24.16 -24.04
CA GLN A 300 -24.11 24.50 -23.74
C GLN A 300 -24.25 25.83 -23.00
N ASN A 301 -23.38 26.08 -22.00
CA ASN A 301 -23.38 27.34 -21.27
C ASN A 301 -23.09 28.54 -22.18
N ALA A 302 -22.14 28.41 -23.11
CA ALA A 302 -21.84 29.47 -24.08
C ALA A 302 -23.05 29.79 -25.00
N GLN A 303 -23.86 28.79 -25.36
CA GLN A 303 -25.06 28.98 -26.18
C GLN A 303 -26.21 29.64 -25.40
N ASN A 304 -26.35 29.34 -24.11
CA ASN A 304 -27.38 29.95 -23.26
C ASN A 304 -27.08 31.43 -22.96
N SER A 305 -25.81 31.81 -22.90
CA SER A 305 -25.38 33.21 -22.74
C SER A 305 -25.57 34.07 -24.01
N ALA A 306 -25.84 33.45 -25.17
CA ALA A 306 -25.94 34.12 -26.46
C ALA A 306 -27.38 34.35 -26.95
N LYS A 307 -28.41 33.96 -26.18
CA LYS A 307 -29.81 34.28 -26.53
C LYS A 307 -30.16 35.71 -26.10
N PRO A 308 -30.66 36.59 -26.99
CA PRO A 308 -31.19 37.88 -26.58
C PRO A 308 -32.45 37.66 -25.74
N SER A 309 -32.44 38.10 -24.48
CA SER A 309 -33.65 38.24 -23.69
C SER A 309 -34.58 39.21 -24.42
N GLN A 310 -35.71 38.70 -24.94
CA GLN A 310 -36.77 39.57 -25.43
C GLN A 310 -37.37 40.32 -24.24
N VAL A 311 -37.09 41.62 -24.21
CA VAL A 311 -37.72 42.62 -23.35
C VAL A 311 -39.17 42.80 -23.79
N ASN A 312 -40.13 42.64 -22.88
CA ASN A 312 -41.39 43.38 -22.95
C ASN A 312 -41.35 44.52 -21.92
N LYS A 313 -41.61 45.72 -22.44
CA LYS A 313 -41.62 47.03 -21.77
C LYS A 313 -42.81 47.19 -20.83
N GLU A 314 -42.59 47.98 -19.78
CA GLU A 314 -43.38 49.10 -19.21
C GLU A 314 -42.96 49.28 -17.73
N THR A 315 -42.69 50.43 -17.11
CA THR A 315 -42.63 51.85 -17.48
C THR A 315 -41.91 52.60 -16.32
N SER A 316 -41.04 53.55 -16.67
CA SER A 316 -40.73 54.85 -16.01
C SER A 316 -40.66 54.99 -14.47
N ASN A 317 -39.50 55.44 -13.93
CA ASN A 317 -39.28 56.87 -13.54
C ASN A 317 -37.93 57.16 -12.83
N THR A 318 -37.32 58.30 -13.23
CA THR A 318 -36.46 59.28 -12.50
C THR A 318 -35.00 58.96 -12.05
N SER A 319 -34.04 59.42 -12.87
CA SER A 319 -32.86 60.35 -12.70
C SER A 319 -31.97 60.40 -11.40
N PRO A 320 -30.83 61.15 -11.36
CA PRO A 320 -29.49 60.63 -11.72
C PRO A 320 -28.36 61.02 -10.73
N ASN A 321 -27.29 60.21 -10.62
CA ASN A 321 -25.92 60.58 -10.19
C ASN A 321 -25.12 59.27 -9.96
N GLN A 322 -23.81 59.12 -10.11
CA GLN A 322 -22.69 59.93 -10.58
C GLN A 322 -21.49 58.94 -10.67
N GLN A 323 -20.43 59.37 -11.36
CA GLN A 323 -19.03 58.96 -11.20
C GLN A 323 -18.48 57.73 -11.96
N VAL A 324 -17.83 58.12 -13.06
CA VAL A 324 -16.64 57.59 -13.73
C VAL A 324 -15.60 57.02 -12.76
N ASN A 325 -14.98 55.90 -13.14
CA ASN A 325 -13.52 55.73 -13.01
C ASN A 325 -13.01 54.71 -14.02
N ASP A 326 -12.15 55.21 -14.91
CA ASP A 326 -11.20 54.46 -15.72
C ASP A 326 -10.27 53.62 -14.84
N LYS A 327 -9.88 52.43 -15.33
CA LYS A 327 -8.50 51.95 -15.19
C LYS A 327 -8.15 50.93 -16.28
N GLN A 328 -7.12 51.31 -17.02
CA GLN A 328 -6.44 50.57 -18.08
C GLN A 328 -5.64 49.38 -17.56
N LYS A 329 -5.31 48.49 -18.51
CA LYS A 329 -4.05 47.71 -18.66
C LYS A 329 -3.89 46.50 -17.71
N ASN A 330 -3.34 45.35 -18.09
CA ASN A 330 -2.38 45.01 -19.15
C ASN A 330 -2.66 43.59 -19.68
N GLY A 331 -2.17 43.31 -20.89
CA GLY A 331 -2.05 41.96 -21.42
C GLY A 331 -0.93 41.18 -20.74
N GLU A 332 -1.13 39.87 -20.66
CA GLU A 332 -0.09 38.88 -20.47
C GLU A 332 -0.37 37.76 -21.48
N GLU A 333 0.56 37.59 -22.42
CA GLU A 333 0.64 36.43 -23.30
C GLU A 333 0.81 35.18 -22.43
N LYS A 334 -0.14 34.25 -22.53
CA LYS A 334 0.01 32.92 -21.94
C LYS A 334 0.48 31.96 -23.03
N ASP A 335 1.60 31.34 -22.73
CA ASP A 335 2.21 30.21 -23.43
C ASP A 335 1.22 29.04 -23.45
N ASN A 336 0.64 28.76 -24.62
CA ASN A 336 -0.37 27.72 -24.82
C ASN A 336 0.30 26.35 -24.94
N GLY A 337 0.72 25.79 -23.80
CA GLY A 337 1.14 24.40 -23.69
C GLY A 337 -0.07 23.48 -23.52
N GLN A 338 -0.46 22.77 -24.58
CA GLN A 338 -1.49 21.72 -24.56
C GLN A 338 -1.17 20.68 -23.48
N THR A 339 -2.10 20.49 -22.52
CA THR A 339 -1.87 19.58 -21.38
C THR A 339 -2.71 18.31 -21.54
N ILE A 340 -2.10 17.26 -22.08
CA ILE A 340 -2.70 15.94 -22.22
C ILE A 340 -2.11 15.03 -21.14
N LYS A 341 -2.98 14.38 -20.37
CA LYS A 341 -2.56 13.36 -19.42
C LYS A 341 -2.53 12.01 -20.12
N LYS A 342 -1.34 11.60 -20.53
CA LYS A 342 -1.09 10.26 -21.04
C LYS A 342 -1.21 9.24 -19.91
N ALA A 343 -1.71 8.06 -20.24
CA ALA A 343 -1.68 6.91 -19.35
C ALA A 343 -0.27 6.77 -18.78
N GLN A 344 -0.16 6.63 -17.48
CA GLN A 344 1.12 6.65 -16.81
C GLN A 344 1.87 5.32 -17.02
N GLU A 345 2.83 5.30 -17.94
CA GLU A 345 3.63 4.11 -18.24
C GLU A 345 4.72 3.86 -17.18
N VAL A 346 4.75 2.65 -16.62
CA VAL A 346 5.82 2.21 -15.70
C VAL A 346 7.10 1.93 -16.49
N THR A 347 8.17 2.65 -16.18
CA THR A 347 9.48 2.39 -16.78
C THR A 347 10.06 1.07 -16.25
N LYS A 348 9.99 0.00 -17.06
CA LYS A 348 10.74 -1.24 -16.83
C LYS A 348 12.19 -0.99 -17.27
N LYS A 349 13.13 -0.99 -16.32
CA LYS A 349 14.57 -0.99 -16.63
C LYS A 349 15.15 -2.37 -16.41
#